data_AF-A0A833VIM4-F1
#
_entry.id   AF-A0A833VIM4-F1
#
_cell.length_a   1.000
_cell.length_b   1.000
_cell.length_c   1.000
_cell.angle_alpha   90.00
_cell.angle_beta   90.00
_cell.angle_gamma   90.00
#
_symmetry.space_group_name_H-M   'P 1'
#
loop_
_entity.id
_entity.type
_entity.pdbx_description
1 polymer ?
#
loop_
_entity_poly.entity_id
_entity_poly.type
_entity_poly.pdbx_seq_one_letter_code
_entity_poly.pdbx_strand_id
1 'polypeptide(L)'
;MVQTIICSVNYKSLQIVRKTSFEKSELNTVKIEASRLKMNLDSISVFNRVIEQMIDYIKEAQQYEREIFCKHIARCSMFYGSSMACMYLTAAAFSFGPAILPVSFPCEAEYPFRVNYTPMNVVIYIHQSILSFQCAAHMCVSILGASLLWYTAARFECLAIELKKSTNVRMLSVCIEKQLHLRR
;
A
#
# COMPACT_ATOMS: atom_id res chain seq x y z
N MET A 1 47.58 -37.84 7.50
CA MET A 1 46.35 -38.13 8.29
C MET A 1 45.79 -36.86 8.95
N VAL A 2 46.60 -36.03 9.61
CA VAL A 2 46.16 -34.80 10.32
C VAL A 2 45.55 -33.73 9.39
N GLN A 3 46.14 -33.49 8.22
CA GLN A 3 45.66 -32.48 7.25
C GLN A 3 44.24 -32.75 6.74
N THR A 4 43.89 -34.03 6.54
CA THR A 4 42.58 -34.48 6.06
C THR A 4 41.49 -34.29 7.12
N ILE A 5 41.85 -34.50 8.40
CA ILE A 5 40.94 -34.32 9.54
C ILE A 5 40.65 -32.83 9.75
N ILE A 6 41.68 -31.97 9.70
CA ILE A 6 41.52 -30.51 9.81
C ILE A 6 40.62 -29.97 8.68
N CYS A 7 40.82 -30.45 7.45
CA CYS A 7 40.00 -30.04 6.30
C CYS A 7 38.53 -30.51 6.45
N SER A 8 38.31 -31.73 6.95
CA SER A 8 36.96 -32.28 7.18
C SER A 8 36.22 -31.56 8.32
N VAL A 9 36.93 -31.20 9.40
CA VAL A 9 36.37 -30.41 10.52
C VAL A 9 36.02 -29.00 10.06
N ASN A 10 36.89 -28.35 9.27
CA ASN A 10 36.64 -27.01 8.73
C ASN A 10 35.43 -27.01 7.79
N TYR A 11 35.31 -28.03 6.92
CA TYR A 11 34.16 -28.22 6.03
C TYR A 11 32.83 -28.39 6.80
N LYS A 12 32.81 -29.23 7.85
CA LYS A 12 31.61 -29.40 8.69
C LYS A 12 31.22 -28.12 9.41
N SER A 13 32.19 -27.40 9.99
CA SER A 13 31.93 -26.12 10.64
C SER A 13 31.39 -25.07 9.67
N LEU A 14 31.92 -25.01 8.44
CA LEU A 14 31.41 -24.11 7.39
C LEU A 14 29.97 -24.43 7.00
N GLN A 15 29.62 -25.72 6.91
CA GLN A 15 28.25 -26.15 6.59
C GLN A 15 27.27 -25.79 7.73
N ILE A 16 27.69 -25.90 8.99
CA ILE A 16 26.88 -25.54 10.16
C ILE A 16 26.64 -24.03 10.20
N VAL A 17 27.70 -23.23 10.00
CA VAL A 17 27.62 -21.76 9.95
C VAL A 17 26.71 -21.31 8.81
N ARG A 18 26.79 -21.96 7.64
CA ARG A 18 25.91 -21.67 6.50
C ARG A 18 24.46 -22.01 6.80
N LYS A 19 24.18 -23.18 7.41
CA LYS A 19 22.82 -23.57 7.81
C LYS A 19 22.22 -22.62 8.83
N THR A 20 22.97 -22.27 9.88
CA THR A 20 22.49 -21.31 10.90
C THR A 20 22.32 -19.90 10.36
N SER A 21 23.18 -19.45 9.44
CA SER A 21 23.02 -18.15 8.79
C SER A 21 21.79 -18.11 7.88
N PHE A 22 21.52 -19.21 7.17
CA PHE A 22 20.34 -19.36 6.33
C PHE A 22 19.05 -19.38 7.17
N GLU A 23 19.00 -20.20 8.22
CA GLU A 23 17.84 -20.30 9.13
C GLU A 23 17.55 -18.97 9.85
N LYS A 24 18.60 -18.24 10.24
CA LYS A 24 18.48 -16.92 10.86
C LYS A 24 18.04 -15.84 9.85
N SER A 25 18.46 -15.96 8.60
CA SER A 25 17.97 -15.12 7.50
C SER A 25 16.49 -15.38 7.23
N GLU A 26 16.07 -16.63 7.13
CA GLU A 26 14.66 -17.00 6.94
C GLU A 26 13.80 -16.51 8.11
N LEU A 27 14.26 -16.67 9.36
CA LEU A 27 13.54 -16.20 10.54
C LEU A 27 13.38 -14.67 10.57
N ASN A 28 14.40 -13.92 10.16
CA ASN A 28 14.34 -12.47 10.06
C ASN A 28 13.39 -12.03 8.94
N THR A 29 13.44 -12.69 7.78
CA THR A 29 12.52 -12.43 6.67
C THR A 29 11.07 -12.71 7.09
N VAL A 30 10.80 -13.83 7.77
CA VAL A 30 9.47 -14.17 8.29
C VAL A 30 8.98 -13.13 9.31
N LYS A 31 9.84 -12.64 10.20
CA LYS A 31 9.48 -11.58 11.16
C LYS A 31 9.16 -10.25 10.47
N ILE A 32 9.92 -9.89 9.44
CA ILE A 32 9.69 -8.68 8.64
C ILE A 32 8.39 -8.81 7.86
N GLU A 33 8.15 -9.94 7.19
CA GLU A 33 6.90 -10.23 6.49
C GLU A 33 5.70 -10.24 7.44
N ALA A 34 5.82 -10.86 8.62
CA ALA A 34 4.76 -10.85 9.62
C ALA A 34 4.45 -9.44 10.16
N SER A 35 5.48 -8.61 10.37
CA SER A 35 5.31 -7.21 10.79
C SER A 35 4.69 -6.36 9.68
N ARG A 36 5.09 -6.59 8.43
CA ARG A 36 4.55 -5.95 7.23
C ARG A 36 3.09 -6.34 7.00
N LEU A 37 2.76 -7.62 7.14
CA LEU A 37 1.39 -8.14 7.08
C LEU A 37 0.52 -7.56 8.18
N LYS A 38 1.04 -7.46 9.42
CA LYS A 38 0.32 -6.88 10.54
C LYS A 38 0.04 -5.39 10.34
N MET A 39 1.04 -4.60 9.94
CA MET A 39 0.84 -3.18 9.61
C MET A 39 -0.15 -2.98 8.46
N ASN A 40 -0.05 -3.79 7.39
CA ASN A 40 -0.99 -3.73 6.28
C ASN A 40 -2.41 -4.08 6.72
N LEU A 41 -2.58 -5.12 7.53
CA LEU A 41 -3.89 -5.53 8.05
C LEU A 41 -4.52 -4.44 8.90
N ASP A 42 -3.74 -3.84 9.82
CA ASP A 42 -4.21 -2.74 10.66
C ASP A 42 -4.61 -1.53 9.81
N SER A 43 -3.78 -1.14 8.83
CA SER A 43 -4.08 -0.01 7.94
C SER A 43 -5.34 -0.26 7.11
N ILE A 44 -5.52 -1.47 6.58
CA ILE A 44 -6.72 -1.86 5.84
C ILE A 44 -7.96 -1.82 6.75
N SER A 45 -7.85 -2.30 7.98
CA SER A 45 -8.96 -2.31 8.94
C SER A 45 -9.43 -0.90 9.32
N VAL A 46 -8.49 0.03 9.54
CA VAL A 46 -8.79 1.44 9.83
C VAL A 46 -9.46 2.09 8.64
N PHE A 47 -8.94 1.83 7.44
CA PHE A 47 -9.50 2.37 6.20
C PHE A 47 -10.94 1.89 5.95
N ASN A 48 -11.18 0.58 6.08
CA ASN A 48 -12.50 -0.01 5.92
C ASN A 48 -13.51 0.55 6.92
N ARG A 49 -13.10 0.71 8.19
CA ARG A 49 -13.94 1.32 9.23
C ARG A 49 -14.34 2.75 8.89
N VAL A 50 -13.42 3.55 8.36
CA VAL A 50 -13.70 4.93 7.96
C VAL A 50 -14.68 4.98 6.78
N ILE A 51 -14.50 4.11 5.79
CA ILE A 51 -15.45 3.98 4.67
C ILE A 51 -16.84 3.60 5.19
N GLU A 52 -16.93 2.61 6.06
CA GLU A 52 -18.20 2.12 6.59
C GLU A 52 -18.96 3.21 7.33
N GLN A 53 -18.26 3.97 8.19
CA GLN A 53 -18.84 5.16 8.86
C GLN A 53 -19.33 6.21 7.87
N MET A 54 -18.57 6.47 6.80
CA MET A 54 -19.02 7.40 5.75
C MET A 54 -20.26 6.87 5.03
N ILE A 55 -20.34 5.57 4.75
CA ILE A 55 -21.49 4.94 4.09
C ILE A 55 -22.74 5.05 4.95
N ASP A 56 -22.64 4.74 6.25
CA ASP A 56 -23.78 4.79 7.16
C ASP A 56 -24.27 6.22 7.37
N TYR A 57 -23.36 7.19 7.49
CA TYR A 57 -23.72 8.61 7.50
C TYR A 57 -24.51 9.04 6.26
N ILE A 58 -24.12 8.56 5.07
CA ILE A 58 -24.83 8.87 3.82
C ILE A 58 -26.23 8.24 3.78
N LYS A 59 -26.42 7.06 4.40
CA LYS A 59 -27.74 6.42 4.47
C LYS A 59 -28.71 7.20 5.35
N GLU A 60 -28.22 7.81 6.42
CA GLU A 60 -29.01 8.61 7.36
C GLU A 60 -29.23 10.07 6.91
N ALA A 61 -28.47 10.55 5.93
CA ALA A 61 -28.54 11.93 5.44
C ALA A 61 -29.83 12.25 4.66
N GLN A 62 -30.26 13.52 4.69
CA GLN A 62 -31.43 13.99 3.95
C GLN A 62 -31.27 13.82 2.43
N GLN A 63 -32.40 13.66 1.74
CA GLN A 63 -32.48 13.32 0.31
C GLN A 63 -31.75 14.33 -0.61
N TYR A 64 -31.76 15.62 -0.24
CA TYR A 64 -31.01 16.69 -0.93
C TYR A 64 -29.50 16.58 -0.74
N GLU A 65 -29.03 16.31 0.49
CA GLU A 65 -27.60 16.15 0.76
C GLU A 65 -27.05 14.89 0.07
N ARG A 66 -27.85 13.83 0.02
CA ARG A 66 -27.50 12.55 -0.60
C ARG A 66 -27.16 12.69 -2.08
N GLU A 67 -27.92 13.48 -2.86
CA GLU A 67 -27.61 13.70 -4.29
C GLU A 67 -26.25 14.37 -4.48
N ILE A 68 -25.95 15.37 -3.65
CA ILE A 68 -24.67 16.07 -3.64
C ILE A 68 -23.55 15.10 -3.26
N PHE A 69 -23.71 14.31 -2.20
CA PHE A 69 -22.72 13.29 -1.80
C PHE A 69 -22.51 12.21 -2.86
N CYS A 70 -23.56 11.69 -3.50
CA CYS A 70 -23.45 10.67 -4.53
C CYS A 70 -22.68 11.18 -5.76
N LYS A 71 -22.95 12.41 -6.22
CA LYS A 71 -22.20 13.03 -7.33
C LYS A 71 -20.71 13.13 -7.00
N HIS A 72 -20.38 13.35 -5.74
CA HIS A 72 -19.02 13.52 -5.24
C HIS A 72 -18.27 12.21 -5.14
N ILE A 73 -18.94 11.18 -4.60
CA ILE A 73 -18.41 9.82 -4.51
C ILE A 73 -18.17 9.27 -5.91
N ALA A 74 -19.06 9.52 -6.87
CA ALA A 74 -18.89 9.09 -8.26
C ALA A 74 -17.61 9.68 -8.88
N ARG A 75 -17.33 10.98 -8.64
CA ARG A 75 -16.12 11.63 -9.16
C ARG A 75 -14.84 11.10 -8.49
N CYS A 76 -14.88 10.87 -7.17
CA CYS A 76 -13.78 10.25 -6.43
C CYS A 76 -13.50 8.82 -6.92
N SER A 77 -14.56 8.04 -7.14
CA SER A 77 -14.48 6.66 -7.64
C SER A 77 -13.85 6.58 -9.02
N MET A 78 -14.22 7.49 -9.94
CA MET A 78 -13.64 7.52 -11.29
C MET A 78 -12.13 7.80 -11.28
N PHE A 79 -11.68 8.76 -10.48
CA PHE A 79 -10.26 9.09 -10.34
C PHE A 79 -9.47 7.95 -9.68
N TYR A 80 -10.01 7.41 -8.59
CA TYR A 80 -9.42 6.27 -7.89
C TYR A 80 -9.31 5.04 -8.79
N GLY A 81 -10.39 4.69 -9.50
CA GLY A 81 -10.42 3.55 -10.41
C GLY A 81 -9.40 3.68 -11.54
N SER A 82 -9.28 4.88 -12.12
CA SER A 82 -8.26 5.16 -13.15
C SER A 82 -6.85 5.03 -12.59
N SER A 83 -6.57 5.61 -11.42
CA SER A 83 -5.24 5.54 -10.78
C SER A 83 -4.87 4.10 -10.44
N MET A 84 -5.80 3.34 -9.86
CA MET A 84 -5.63 1.93 -9.53
C MET A 84 -5.32 1.12 -10.78
N ALA A 85 -6.08 1.30 -11.86
CA ALA A 85 -5.82 0.63 -13.13
C ALA A 85 -4.42 0.94 -13.68
N CYS A 86 -3.99 2.21 -13.66
CA CYS A 86 -2.64 2.59 -14.07
C CYS A 86 -1.55 1.90 -13.23
N MET A 87 -1.68 1.90 -11.90
CA MET A 87 -0.69 1.28 -11.01
C MET A 87 -0.56 -0.22 -11.25
N TYR A 88 -1.67 -0.94 -11.37
CA TYR A 88 -1.64 -2.38 -11.66
C TYR A 88 -1.15 -2.70 -13.06
N LEU A 89 -1.46 -1.87 -14.06
CA LEU A 89 -0.90 -2.01 -15.40
C LEU A 89 0.62 -1.83 -15.39
N THR A 90 1.15 -0.87 -14.64
CA THR A 90 2.59 -0.69 -14.49
C THR A 90 3.25 -1.88 -13.79
N ALA A 91 2.64 -2.41 -12.71
CA ALA A 91 3.16 -3.59 -12.03
C ALA A 91 3.12 -4.86 -12.91
N ALA A 92 2.06 -5.02 -13.70
CA ALA A 92 1.96 -6.10 -14.67
C ALA A 92 3.02 -5.96 -15.77
N ALA A 93 3.17 -4.77 -16.35
CA ALA A 93 4.19 -4.48 -17.34
C ALA A 93 5.61 -4.71 -16.81
N PHE A 94 5.87 -4.35 -15.54
CA PHE A 94 7.14 -4.63 -14.86
C PHE A 94 7.38 -6.14 -14.72
N SER A 95 6.34 -6.90 -14.37
CA SER A 95 6.42 -8.36 -14.29
C SER A 95 6.69 -8.97 -15.66
N PHE A 96 6.07 -8.48 -16.74
CA PHE A 96 6.32 -8.95 -18.11
C PHE A 96 7.63 -8.42 -18.72
N GLY A 97 8.34 -7.51 -18.05
CA GLY A 97 9.58 -6.89 -18.55
C GLY A 97 10.61 -7.89 -19.09
N PRO A 98 10.91 -9.00 -18.38
CA PRO A 98 11.87 -10.01 -18.84
C PRO A 98 11.39 -10.85 -20.04
N ALA A 99 10.10 -10.80 -20.39
CA ALA A 99 9.58 -11.46 -21.58
C ALA A 99 9.74 -10.60 -22.84
N ILE A 100 9.90 -9.28 -22.69
CA ILE A 100 9.96 -8.32 -23.79
C ILE A 100 11.38 -7.78 -23.99
N LEU A 101 12.14 -7.59 -22.92
CA LEU A 101 13.53 -7.15 -22.97
C LEU A 101 14.50 -8.30 -22.69
N PRO A 102 15.72 -8.29 -23.28
CA PRO A 102 16.76 -9.29 -23.03
C PRO A 102 17.45 -9.10 -21.64
N VAL A 103 16.69 -8.69 -20.63
CA VAL A 103 17.15 -8.59 -19.23
C VAL A 103 16.67 -9.81 -18.44
N SER A 104 17.57 -10.38 -17.62
CA SER A 104 17.27 -11.59 -16.84
C SER A 104 16.30 -11.33 -15.68
N PHE A 105 16.23 -10.07 -15.20
CA PHE A 105 15.41 -9.68 -14.07
C PHE A 105 14.77 -8.30 -14.32
N PRO A 106 13.56 -8.04 -13.78
CA PRO A 106 12.90 -6.76 -13.95
C PRO A 106 13.59 -5.62 -13.14
N CYS A 107 14.41 -5.96 -12.14
CA CYS A 107 15.30 -5.05 -11.44
C CYS A 107 16.75 -5.56 -11.45
N GLU A 108 17.68 -4.71 -11.90
CA GLU A 108 19.13 -4.93 -11.81
C GLU A 108 19.54 -4.84 -10.32
N ALA A 109 19.85 -5.99 -9.72
CA ALA A 109 20.28 -6.09 -8.34
C ALA A 109 21.51 -6.99 -8.23
N GLU A 110 22.54 -6.52 -7.53
CA GLU A 110 23.77 -7.28 -7.30
C GLU A 110 23.58 -8.21 -6.08
N TYR A 111 23.46 -9.50 -6.35
CA TYR A 111 23.22 -10.50 -5.31
C TYR A 111 24.56 -11.08 -4.79
N PRO A 112 24.73 -11.22 -3.46
CA PRO A 112 25.97 -11.75 -2.85
C PRO A 112 26.17 -13.27 -3.05
N PHE A 113 25.31 -13.90 -3.86
CA PHE A 113 25.30 -15.32 -4.16
C PHE A 113 25.28 -15.54 -5.68
N ARG A 114 25.79 -16.69 -6.13
CA ARG A 114 25.90 -16.98 -7.57
C ARG A 114 24.52 -17.20 -8.19
N VAL A 115 24.08 -16.26 -9.01
CA VAL A 115 22.80 -16.29 -9.73
C VAL A 115 22.84 -17.09 -11.05
N ASN A 116 23.81 -17.99 -11.21
CA ASN A 116 24.05 -18.72 -12.46
C ASN A 116 23.21 -20.01 -12.62
N TYR A 117 22.24 -20.27 -11.73
CA TYR A 117 21.42 -21.48 -11.74
C TYR A 117 19.95 -21.16 -12.04
N THR A 118 19.37 -21.84 -13.04
CA THR A 118 17.97 -21.69 -13.49
C THR A 118 16.92 -21.61 -12.37
N PRO A 119 16.92 -22.47 -11.32
CA PRO A 119 15.93 -22.37 -10.25
C PRO A 119 16.07 -21.10 -9.39
N MET A 120 17.30 -20.59 -9.21
CA MET A 120 17.54 -19.39 -8.42
C MET A 120 16.99 -18.15 -9.11
N ASN A 121 17.11 -18.07 -10.44
CA ASN A 121 16.51 -17.00 -11.24
C ASN A 121 14.99 -16.98 -11.11
N VAL A 122 14.34 -18.15 -11.16
CA VAL A 122 12.88 -18.25 -11.03
C VAL A 122 12.41 -17.76 -9.67
N VAL A 123 13.10 -18.14 -8.58
CA VAL A 123 12.76 -17.69 -7.22
C VAL A 123 12.90 -16.18 -7.08
N ILE A 124 13.99 -15.61 -7.58
CA ILE A 124 14.23 -14.16 -7.53
C ILE A 124 13.18 -13.41 -8.36
N TYR A 125 12.86 -13.91 -9.55
CA TYR A 125 11.85 -13.32 -10.43
C TYR A 125 10.47 -13.33 -9.77
N ILE A 126 10.05 -14.46 -9.20
CA ILE A 126 8.78 -14.58 -8.47
C ILE A 126 8.75 -13.59 -7.29
N HIS A 127 9.86 -13.51 -6.54
CA HIS A 127 9.96 -12.60 -5.39
C HIS A 127 9.85 -11.12 -5.81
N GLN A 128 10.62 -10.69 -6.82
CA GLN A 128 10.56 -9.33 -7.34
C GLN A 128 9.17 -8.99 -7.92
N SER A 129 8.51 -9.97 -8.57
CA SER A 129 7.15 -9.81 -9.08
C SER A 129 6.16 -9.61 -7.93
N ILE A 130 6.19 -10.47 -6.91
CA ILE A 130 5.32 -10.36 -5.72
C ILE A 130 5.51 -9.02 -5.02
N LEU A 131 6.75 -8.57 -4.84
CA LEU A 131 7.05 -7.27 -4.24
C LEU A 131 6.47 -6.12 -5.06
N SER A 132 6.53 -6.19 -6.40
CA SER A 132 5.95 -5.16 -7.26
C SER A 132 4.43 -5.03 -7.08
N PHE A 133 3.71 -6.16 -6.98
CA PHE A 133 2.27 -6.17 -6.70
C PHE A 133 1.94 -5.69 -5.28
N GLN A 134 2.73 -6.05 -4.28
CA GLN A 134 2.56 -5.54 -2.92
C GLN A 134 2.74 -4.02 -2.85
N CYS A 135 3.77 -3.49 -3.51
CA CYS A 135 4.00 -2.06 -3.61
C CYS A 135 2.83 -1.35 -4.32
N ALA A 136 2.35 -1.88 -5.44
CA ALA A 136 1.20 -1.33 -6.15
C ALA A 136 -0.04 -1.28 -5.24
N ALA A 137 -0.34 -2.35 -4.50
CA ALA A 137 -1.46 -2.39 -3.56
C ALA A 137 -1.35 -1.32 -2.46
N HIS A 138 -0.16 -1.16 -1.87
CA HIS A 138 0.08 -0.15 -0.84
C HIS A 138 -0.06 1.29 -1.39
N MET A 139 0.44 1.54 -2.60
CA MET A 139 0.28 2.82 -3.29
C MET A 139 -1.20 3.13 -3.56
N CYS A 140 -2.00 2.14 -3.96
CA CYS A 140 -3.44 2.31 -4.17
C CYS A 140 -4.17 2.77 -2.90
N VAL A 141 -3.89 2.14 -1.74
CA VAL A 141 -4.46 2.55 -0.44
C VAL A 141 -4.05 3.98 -0.09
N SER A 142 -2.78 4.31 -0.32
CA SER A 142 -2.24 5.65 -0.04
C SER A 142 -2.89 6.73 -0.90
N ILE A 143 -3.06 6.46 -2.20
CA ILE A 143 -3.70 7.38 -3.15
C ILE A 143 -5.18 7.55 -2.83
N LEU A 144 -5.86 6.48 -2.42
CA LEU A 144 -7.26 6.56 -2.00
C LEU A 144 -7.42 7.46 -0.78
N GLY A 145 -6.58 7.27 0.25
CA GLY A 145 -6.55 8.15 1.42
C GLY A 145 -6.28 9.61 1.04
N ALA A 146 -5.28 9.87 0.20
CA ALA A 146 -4.96 11.21 -0.27
C ALA A 146 -6.10 11.83 -1.10
N SER A 147 -6.75 11.05 -1.96
CA SER A 147 -7.87 11.50 -2.81
C SER A 147 -9.08 11.89 -1.95
N LEU A 148 -9.40 11.09 -0.93
CA LEU A 148 -10.46 11.40 0.02
C LEU A 148 -10.15 12.69 0.78
N LEU A 149 -8.93 12.84 1.30
CA LEU A 149 -8.52 14.05 2.04
C LEU A 149 -8.51 15.30 1.16
N TRP A 150 -7.94 15.21 -0.04
CA TRP A 150 -7.91 16.30 -1.01
C TRP A 150 -9.32 16.76 -1.36
N TYR A 151 -10.20 15.80 -1.61
CA TYR A 151 -11.59 16.07 -1.91
C TYR A 151 -12.32 16.77 -0.75
N THR A 152 -12.15 16.25 0.47
CA THR A 152 -12.69 16.85 1.69
C THR A 152 -12.17 18.28 1.90
N ALA A 153 -10.87 18.51 1.69
CA ALA A 153 -10.26 19.82 1.80
C ALA A 153 -10.84 20.82 0.77
N ALA A 154 -10.90 20.44 -0.51
CA ALA A 154 -11.47 21.28 -1.57
C ALA A 154 -12.94 21.65 -1.30
N ARG A 155 -13.71 20.75 -0.67
CA ARG A 155 -15.09 21.03 -0.28
C ARG A 155 -15.18 22.00 0.87
N PHE A 156 -14.32 21.86 1.89
CA PHE A 156 -14.27 22.83 2.99
C PHE A 156 -13.88 24.22 2.51
N GLU A 157 -12.97 24.32 1.55
CA GLU A 157 -12.57 25.60 0.96
C GLU A 157 -13.70 26.25 0.16
N CYS A 158 -14.37 25.49 -0.71
CA CYS A 158 -15.53 25.97 -1.47
C CYS A 158 -16.67 26.43 -0.54
N LEU A 159 -16.96 25.63 0.49
CA LEU A 159 -17.93 26.00 1.53
C LEU A 159 -17.49 27.30 2.21
N ALA A 160 -16.24 27.40 2.69
CA ALA A 160 -15.74 28.60 3.35
C ALA A 160 -15.87 29.88 2.50
N ILE A 161 -15.71 29.78 1.17
CA ILE A 161 -15.90 30.91 0.24
C ILE A 161 -17.37 31.34 0.13
N GLU A 162 -18.30 30.39 -0.05
CA GLU A 162 -19.75 30.68 -0.08
C GLU A 162 -20.22 31.30 1.24
N LEU A 163 -19.71 30.76 2.35
CA LEU A 163 -20.00 31.22 3.70
C LEU A 163 -19.50 32.64 3.96
N LYS A 164 -18.29 32.98 3.48
CA LYS A 164 -17.73 34.34 3.54
C LYS A 164 -18.52 35.35 2.71
N LYS A 165 -19.16 34.90 1.62
CA LYS A 165 -19.99 35.73 0.74
C LYS A 165 -21.40 35.97 1.31
N SER A 166 -21.94 35.05 2.10
CA SER A 166 -23.20 35.24 2.83
C SER A 166 -22.98 36.07 4.10
N THR A 167 -23.59 37.24 4.20
CA THR A 167 -23.26 38.32 5.17
C THR A 167 -23.65 38.03 6.64
N ASN A 168 -23.54 36.80 7.15
CA ASN A 168 -23.72 36.50 8.58
C ASN A 168 -22.83 35.35 9.09
N VAL A 169 -21.51 35.54 8.95
CA VAL A 169 -20.44 34.62 9.40
C VAL A 169 -20.61 34.17 10.87
N ARG A 170 -21.23 35.00 11.72
CA ARG A 170 -21.44 34.74 13.15
C ARG A 170 -22.51 33.67 13.40
N MET A 171 -23.64 33.73 12.70
CA MET A 171 -24.74 32.75 12.86
C MET A 171 -24.36 31.37 12.32
N LEU A 172 -23.56 31.38 11.26
CA LEU A 172 -23.03 30.19 10.64
C LEU A 172 -21.92 29.53 11.48
N SER A 173 -20.99 30.31 12.06
CA SER A 173 -19.98 29.76 12.97
C SER A 173 -20.64 29.03 14.14
N VAL A 174 -21.73 29.59 14.68
CA VAL A 174 -22.55 28.94 15.73
C VAL A 174 -23.23 27.66 15.22
N CYS A 175 -23.63 27.61 13.94
CA CYS A 175 -24.25 26.43 13.35
C CYS A 175 -23.23 25.30 13.08
N ILE A 176 -22.05 25.66 12.57
CA ILE A 176 -20.92 24.74 12.39
C ILE A 176 -20.43 24.22 13.75
N GLU A 177 -20.37 25.09 14.75
CA GLU A 177 -20.03 24.71 16.12
C GLU A 177 -21.08 23.74 16.70
N LYS A 178 -22.37 23.97 16.46
CA LYS A 178 -23.44 23.01 16.81
C LYS A 178 -23.31 21.67 16.09
N GLN A 179 -23.04 21.68 14.78
CA GLN A 179 -22.82 20.47 13.98
C GLN A 179 -21.59 19.68 14.45
N LEU A 180 -20.50 20.36 14.82
CA LEU A 180 -19.32 19.76 15.42
C LEU A 180 -19.59 19.20 16.82
N HIS A 181 -20.47 19.86 17.59
CA HIS A 181 -20.86 19.41 18.92
C HIS A 181 -21.76 18.16 18.89
N LEU A 182 -22.53 17.97 17.81
CA LEU A 182 -23.32 16.76 17.56
C LEU A 182 -22.48 15.59 17.02
N ARG A 183 -21.30 15.89 16.46
CA ARG A 183 -20.35 14.89 15.95
C ARG A 183 -19.47 14.28 17.05
N ARG A 184 -19.38 14.90 18.24
CA ARG A 184 -18.62 14.39 19.39
C ARG A 184 -19.52 13.56 20.30
#